data_AF-A0A1J3JZY5-F1
#
_entry.id   AF-A0A1J3JZY5-F1
#
_cell.length_a   1.000
_cell.length_b   1.000
_cell.length_c   1.000
_cell.angle_alpha   90.00
_cell.angle_beta   90.00
_cell.angle_gamma   90.00
#
_symmetry.space_group_name_H-M   'P 1'
#
loop_
_entity.id
_entity.type
_entity.pdbx_description
1 polymer ?
#
loop_
_entity_poly.entity_id
_entity_poly.type
_entity_poly.pdbx_seq_one_letter_code
_entity_poly.pdbx_strand_id
1 'polypeptide(L)'
;QQISTLAGNQNPSYFLGEVFFTMGIIGLGLLLFALLIGNMQNFLQALGRRNLEMTLRRRDVEQWMSHRRLPEGIRRRVREAERFNWAATRGVNEELLFENMPDDLQRDIRRHLFKFLKKVRIFSLMDEPILDIIRERLKQRTYIGSSTVLHRGGLVEKMVFIVRGEMESIGEDGSVLSLSEGDVCGEELLTWCLERSSVNPDGTRIRMPSKGLLSNRNVRCVTNVEAFSLSVADLED
;
A
#
# COMPACT_ATOMS: atom_id res chain seq x y z
N GLN A 1 15.58 11.27 44.50
CA GLN A 1 14.94 9.97 44.80
C GLN A 1 15.77 8.87 44.15
N GLN A 2 16.76 8.36 44.89
CA GLN A 2 17.63 7.25 44.48
C GLN A 2 17.00 5.95 44.99
N ILE A 3 16.31 5.20 44.14
CA ILE A 3 15.78 3.87 44.49
C ILE A 3 16.93 2.82 44.57
N SER A 4 18.13 3.16 44.08
CA SER A 4 19.26 2.23 44.02
C SER A 4 20.12 2.14 45.29
N THR A 5 19.87 2.96 46.32
CA THR A 5 20.77 3.10 47.49
C THR A 5 20.10 2.71 48.81
N LEU A 6 19.25 1.68 48.82
CA LEU A 6 18.61 1.18 50.05
C LEU A 6 19.56 0.40 50.99
N ALA A 7 20.80 0.15 50.58
CA ALA A 7 21.80 -0.58 51.39
C ALA A 7 22.76 0.31 52.20
N GLY A 8 22.61 1.65 52.14
CA GLY A 8 23.59 2.59 52.71
C GLY A 8 23.66 2.68 54.24
N ASN A 9 22.82 1.95 54.98
CA ASN A 9 22.72 2.06 56.44
C ASN A 9 22.90 0.72 57.18
N GLN A 10 23.52 -0.28 56.56
CA GLN A 10 23.87 -1.53 57.24
C GLN A 10 25.32 -1.45 57.74
N ASN A 11 25.51 -1.42 59.06
CA ASN A 11 26.81 -1.62 59.67
C ASN A 11 27.23 -3.08 59.46
N PRO A 12 28.36 -3.37 58.79
CA PRO A 12 28.75 -4.76 58.53
C PRO A 12 29.10 -5.45 59.85
N SER A 13 28.27 -6.40 60.25
CA SER A 13 28.62 -7.38 61.27
C SER A 13 29.64 -8.36 60.68
N TYR A 14 30.71 -8.68 61.42
CA TYR A 14 31.78 -9.58 60.98
C TYR A 14 31.37 -11.07 60.94
N PHE A 15 30.08 -11.37 60.99
CA PHE A 15 29.57 -12.74 60.91
C PHE A 15 29.51 -13.20 59.45
N LEU A 16 30.31 -14.22 59.10
CA LEU A 16 30.43 -14.75 57.74
C LEU A 16 29.06 -15.09 57.09
N GLY A 17 28.11 -15.61 57.87
CA GLY A 17 26.77 -15.94 57.38
C GLY A 17 25.96 -14.71 56.92
N GLU A 18 26.12 -13.57 57.59
CA GLU A 18 25.44 -12.32 57.24
C GLU A 18 26.01 -11.72 55.95
N VAL A 19 27.32 -11.85 55.75
CA VAL A 19 28.00 -11.40 54.52
C VAL A 19 27.53 -12.20 53.29
N PHE A 20 27.46 -13.54 53.39
CA PHE A 20 26.98 -14.38 52.28
C PHE A 20 25.51 -14.15 51.96
N PHE A 21 24.67 -13.96 52.99
CA PHE A 21 23.24 -13.65 52.81
C PHE A 21 23.05 -12.31 52.09
N THR A 22 23.76 -11.27 52.53
CA THR A 22 23.73 -9.94 51.90
C THR A 22 24.24 -9.98 50.46
N MET A 23 25.32 -10.73 50.18
CA MET A 23 25.81 -10.94 48.81
C MET A 23 24.76 -11.63 47.92
N GLY A 24 24.03 -12.61 48.46
CA GLY A 24 22.93 -13.28 47.77
C GLY A 24 21.76 -12.35 47.42
N ILE A 25 21.34 -11.50 48.37
CA ILE A 25 20.28 -10.51 48.14
C ILE A 25 20.69 -9.48 47.10
N ILE A 26 21.92 -8.96 47.16
CA ILE A 26 22.45 -8.02 46.17
C ILE A 26 22.50 -8.67 44.79
N GLY A 27 23.00 -9.91 44.69
CA GLY A 27 23.05 -10.66 43.44
C GLY A 27 21.66 -10.89 42.83
N LEU A 28 20.69 -11.31 43.66
CA LEU A 28 19.30 -11.49 43.22
C LEU A 28 18.66 -10.17 42.79
N GLY A 29 18.92 -9.08 43.53
CA GLY A 29 18.43 -7.74 43.19
C GLY A 29 18.98 -7.25 41.84
N LEU A 30 20.28 -7.44 41.59
CA LEU A 30 20.90 -7.10 40.30
C LEU A 30 20.32 -7.94 39.16
N LEU A 31 20.10 -9.25 39.38
CA LEU A 31 19.49 -10.14 38.39
C LEU A 31 18.06 -9.69 38.04
N LEU A 32 17.23 -9.39 39.05
CA LEU A 32 15.86 -8.91 38.84
C LEU A 32 15.83 -7.56 38.11
N PHE A 33 16.77 -6.66 38.42
CA PHE A 33 16.86 -5.37 37.76
C PHE A 33 17.28 -5.51 36.28
N ALA A 34 18.25 -6.39 35.99
CA ALA A 34 18.65 -6.69 34.61
C ALA A 34 17.49 -7.28 33.79
N LEU A 35 16.71 -8.21 34.37
CA LEU A 35 15.50 -8.75 33.73
C LEU A 35 14.44 -7.68 33.48
N LEU A 36 14.24 -6.78 34.44
CA LEU A 36 13.28 -5.67 34.28
C LEU A 36 13.70 -4.72 33.16
N ILE A 37 14.98 -4.36 33.07
CA ILE A 37 15.51 -3.54 31.96
C ILE A 37 15.30 -4.24 30.62
N GLY A 38 15.66 -5.53 30.52
CA GLY A 38 15.49 -6.30 29.28
C GLY A 38 14.03 -6.35 28.83
N ASN A 39 13.10 -6.60 29.77
CA ASN A 39 11.67 -6.61 29.48
C ASN A 39 11.16 -5.23 29.07
N MET A 40 11.59 -4.16 29.74
CA MET A 40 11.19 -2.80 29.39
C MET A 40 11.70 -2.39 28.02
N GLN A 41 12.94 -2.75 27.68
CA GLN A 41 13.51 -2.50 26.36
C GLN A 41 12.74 -3.25 25.26
N ASN A 42 12.43 -4.53 25.48
CA ASN A 42 11.63 -5.33 24.54
C ASN A 42 10.22 -4.74 24.36
N PHE A 43 9.57 -4.33 25.45
CA PHE A 43 8.26 -3.69 25.41
C PHE A 43 8.27 -2.37 24.64
N LEU A 44 9.26 -1.49 24.91
CA LEU A 44 9.41 -0.23 24.19
C LEU A 44 9.73 -0.44 22.71
N GLN A 45 10.55 -1.44 22.38
CA GLN A 45 10.82 -1.80 20.98
C GLN A 45 9.56 -2.34 20.29
N ALA A 46 8.75 -3.15 20.97
CA ALA A 46 7.49 -3.65 20.44
C ALA A 46 6.50 -2.50 20.14
N LEU A 47 6.37 -1.52 21.05
CA LEU A 47 5.55 -0.33 20.84
C LEU A 47 6.11 0.59 19.73
N GLY A 48 7.43 0.71 19.65
CA GLY A 48 8.12 1.60 18.72
C GLY A 48 8.35 1.03 17.32
N ARG A 49 8.14 -0.28 17.11
CA ARG A 49 8.53 -0.99 15.89
C ARG A 49 7.97 -0.34 14.62
N ARG A 50 6.69 0.05 14.64
CA ARG A 50 6.00 0.68 13.50
C ARG A 50 6.54 2.07 13.16
N ASN A 51 6.85 2.86 14.19
CA ASN A 51 7.44 4.20 14.01
C ASN A 51 8.89 4.11 13.54
N LEU A 52 9.63 3.13 14.06
CA LEU A 52 11.00 2.86 13.63
C LEU A 52 11.02 2.43 12.16
N GLU A 53 10.14 1.51 11.76
CA GLU A 53 9.99 1.05 10.38
C GLU A 53 9.71 2.23 9.43
N MET A 54 8.77 3.10 9.77
CA MET A 54 8.49 4.30 8.97
C MET A 54 9.71 5.23 8.88
N THR A 55 10.43 5.40 9.98
CA THR A 55 11.60 6.29 10.05
C THR A 55 12.75 5.76 9.19
N LEU A 56 13.00 4.45 9.23
CA LEU A 56 14.00 3.78 8.40
C LEU A 56 13.64 3.92 6.92
N ARG A 57 12.41 3.56 6.54
CA ARG A 57 11.92 3.69 5.17
C ARG A 57 12.05 5.13 4.65
N ARG A 58 11.68 6.12 5.47
CA ARG A 58 11.83 7.54 5.11
C ARG A 58 13.29 7.92 4.84
N ARG A 59 14.23 7.43 5.67
CA ARG A 59 15.66 7.67 5.48
C ARG A 59 16.16 7.06 4.18
N ASP A 60 15.77 5.82 3.88
CA ASP A 60 16.18 5.11 2.67
C ASP A 60 15.68 5.83 1.41
N VAL A 61 14.42 6.27 1.42
CA VAL A 61 13.84 7.06 0.32
C VAL A 61 14.57 8.39 0.13
N GLU A 62 14.84 9.14 1.21
CA GLU A 62 15.58 10.41 1.12
C GLU A 62 17.02 10.20 0.59
N GLN A 63 17.71 9.15 1.05
CA GLN A 63 19.04 8.81 0.56
C GLN A 63 19.00 8.45 -0.93
N TRP A 64 18.02 7.67 -1.36
CA TRP A 64 17.81 7.33 -2.77
C TRP A 64 17.54 8.57 -3.63
N MET A 65 16.67 9.48 -3.17
CA MET A 65 16.37 10.74 -3.89
C MET A 65 17.59 11.66 -3.99
N SER A 66 18.39 11.71 -2.92
CA SER A 66 19.64 12.48 -2.88
C SER A 66 20.67 11.93 -3.87
N HIS A 67 20.88 10.61 -3.84
CA HIS A 67 21.80 9.91 -4.74
C HIS A 67 21.43 10.11 -6.22
N ARG A 68 20.13 10.10 -6.55
CA ARG A 68 19.61 10.34 -7.90
C ARG A 68 19.54 11.84 -8.28
N ARG A 69 19.91 12.76 -7.39
CA ARG A 69 19.87 14.21 -7.59
C ARG A 69 18.50 14.73 -8.08
N LEU A 70 17.42 14.19 -7.53
CA LEU A 70 16.07 14.63 -7.92
C LEU A 70 15.85 16.11 -7.57
N PRO A 71 15.13 16.89 -8.40
CA PRO A 71 14.78 18.26 -8.10
C PRO A 71 13.76 18.34 -6.94
N GLU A 72 13.77 19.46 -6.20
CA GLU A 72 12.98 19.59 -4.96
C GLU A 72 11.47 19.44 -5.18
N GLY A 73 10.96 19.84 -6.35
CA GLY A 73 9.55 19.64 -6.71
C GLY A 73 9.14 18.17 -6.76
N ILE A 74 9.99 17.30 -7.32
CA ILE A 74 9.77 15.85 -7.36
C ILE A 74 9.95 15.25 -5.97
N ARG A 75 10.98 15.68 -5.23
CA ARG A 75 11.21 15.21 -3.85
C ARG A 75 10.00 15.46 -2.96
N ARG A 76 9.42 16.67 -3.04
CA ARG A 76 8.20 17.02 -2.30
C ARG A 76 7.04 16.08 -2.61
N ARG A 77 6.81 15.79 -3.90
CA ARG A 77 5.76 14.86 -4.36
C ARG A 77 6.01 13.43 -3.88
N VAL A 78 7.26 12.94 -3.92
CA VAL A 78 7.62 11.61 -3.41
C VAL A 78 7.39 11.52 -1.89
N ARG A 79 7.78 12.55 -1.10
CA ARG A 79 7.52 12.59 0.34
C ARG A 79 6.03 12.60 0.68
N GLU A 80 5.22 13.24 -0.15
CA GLU A 80 3.76 13.29 0.01
C GLU A 80 3.14 11.92 -0.33
N ALA A 81 3.56 11.32 -1.44
CA ALA A 81 3.13 9.98 -1.84
C ALA A 81 3.46 8.92 -0.79
N GLU A 82 4.69 8.90 -0.28
CA GLU A 82 5.08 7.95 0.78
C GLU A 82 4.29 8.16 2.08
N ARG A 83 4.03 9.41 2.47
CA ARG A 83 3.21 9.71 3.67
C ARG A 83 1.77 9.26 3.50
N PHE A 84 1.16 9.53 2.34
CA PHE A 84 -0.19 9.10 2.04
C PHE A 84 -0.29 7.58 1.95
N ASN A 85 0.64 6.95 1.24
CA ASN A 85 0.69 5.50 1.12
C ASN A 85 0.87 4.81 2.48
N TRP A 86 1.72 5.35 3.36
CA TRP A 86 1.86 4.84 4.72
C TRP A 86 0.58 5.05 5.56
N ALA A 87 -0.10 6.18 5.43
CA ALA A 87 -1.36 6.39 6.13
C ALA A 87 -2.45 5.40 5.67
N ALA A 88 -2.50 5.11 4.36
CA ALA A 88 -3.45 4.20 3.72
C ALA A 88 -3.20 2.72 4.07
N THR A 89 -1.97 2.25 3.85
CA THR A 89 -1.61 0.81 3.95
C THR A 89 -0.96 0.44 5.28
N ARG A 90 -0.60 1.45 6.09
CA ARG A 90 0.31 1.31 7.25
C ARG A 90 1.66 0.70 6.88
N GLY A 91 2.05 0.61 5.61
CA GLY A 91 3.27 -0.05 5.18
C GLY A 91 3.15 -1.56 4.93
N VAL A 92 1.92 -2.10 4.93
CA VAL A 92 1.69 -3.49 4.51
C VAL A 92 1.85 -3.58 2.99
N ASN A 93 2.65 -4.53 2.54
CA ASN A 93 2.70 -4.91 1.13
C ASN A 93 1.70 -6.05 0.91
N GLU A 94 0.57 -5.75 0.27
CA GLU A 94 -0.49 -6.73 0.03
C GLU A 94 -0.02 -7.89 -0.86
N GLU A 95 0.87 -7.67 -1.83
CA GLU A 95 1.39 -8.73 -2.70
C GLU A 95 2.14 -9.79 -1.87
N LEU A 96 3.07 -9.35 -1.02
CA LEU A 96 3.80 -10.24 -0.10
C LEU A 96 2.89 -10.88 0.95
N LEU A 97 1.82 -10.19 1.36
CA LEU A 97 0.84 -10.74 2.29
C LEU A 97 0.10 -11.93 1.65
N PHE A 98 -0.32 -11.79 0.39
CA PHE A 98 -0.98 -12.87 -0.35
C PHE A 98 -0.05 -14.03 -0.67
N GLU A 99 1.22 -13.79 -1.02
CA GLU A 99 2.21 -14.86 -1.30
C GLU A 99 2.39 -15.86 -0.16
N ASN A 100 2.14 -15.44 1.09
CA ASN A 100 2.27 -16.30 2.27
C ASN A 100 0.99 -17.10 2.61
N MET A 101 -0.08 -16.94 1.84
CA MET A 101 -1.38 -17.58 2.09
C MET A 101 -1.72 -18.66 1.05
N PRO A 102 -2.40 -19.74 1.47
CA PRO A 102 -3.01 -20.70 0.54
C PRO A 102 -3.98 -20.04 -0.46
N ASP A 103 -4.04 -20.57 -1.69
CA ASP A 103 -4.79 -19.98 -2.82
C ASP A 103 -6.31 -19.86 -2.56
N ASP A 104 -6.88 -20.79 -1.79
CA ASP A 104 -8.28 -20.78 -1.37
C ASP A 104 -8.58 -19.56 -0.48
N LEU A 105 -7.71 -19.31 0.52
CA LEU A 105 -7.86 -18.17 1.41
C LEU A 105 -7.63 -16.84 0.65
N GLN A 106 -6.66 -16.79 -0.26
CA GLN A 106 -6.45 -15.61 -1.09
C GLN A 106 -7.70 -15.27 -1.91
N ARG A 107 -8.33 -16.29 -2.53
CA ARG A 107 -9.55 -16.12 -3.32
C ARG A 107 -10.69 -15.56 -2.49
N ASP A 108 -10.92 -16.10 -1.29
CA ASP A 108 -11.98 -15.65 -0.40
C ASP A 108 -11.78 -14.19 0.06
N ILE A 109 -10.55 -13.82 0.42
CA ILE A 109 -10.20 -12.44 0.78
C ILE A 109 -10.44 -11.50 -0.40
N ARG A 110 -9.96 -11.86 -1.60
CA ARG A 110 -10.15 -11.05 -2.82
C ARG A 110 -11.63 -10.89 -3.17
N ARG A 111 -12.43 -11.95 -3.07
CA ARG A 111 -13.89 -11.89 -3.29
C ARG A 111 -14.57 -10.91 -2.32
N HIS A 112 -14.13 -10.89 -1.05
CA HIS A 112 -14.64 -9.95 -0.06
C HIS A 112 -14.22 -8.51 -0.39
N LEU A 113 -12.94 -8.27 -0.65
CA LEU A 113 -12.38 -6.95 -0.92
C LEU A 113 -12.96 -6.31 -2.19
N PHE A 114 -13.10 -7.09 -3.25
CA PHE A 114 -13.50 -6.64 -4.57
C PHE A 114 -14.98 -6.87 -4.88
N LYS A 115 -15.84 -6.93 -3.86
CA LYS A 115 -17.29 -7.06 -4.03
C LYS A 115 -17.89 -5.90 -4.84
N PHE A 116 -17.25 -4.74 -4.83
CA PHE A 116 -17.69 -3.56 -5.57
C PHE A 116 -17.60 -3.73 -7.10
N LEU A 117 -16.79 -4.67 -7.62
CA LEU A 117 -16.66 -4.87 -9.07
C LEU A 117 -18.02 -5.14 -9.72
N LYS A 118 -18.92 -5.88 -9.06
CA LYS A 118 -20.27 -6.14 -9.57
C LYS A 118 -21.15 -4.90 -9.69
N LYS A 119 -20.81 -3.79 -9.03
CA LYS A 119 -21.54 -2.52 -9.15
C LYS A 119 -21.20 -1.80 -10.46
N VAL A 120 -20.04 -2.09 -11.04
CA VAL A 120 -19.59 -1.49 -12.29
C VAL A 120 -20.27 -2.23 -13.45
N ARG A 121 -20.91 -1.48 -14.36
CA ARG A 121 -21.73 -2.04 -15.44
C ARG A 121 -21.02 -3.11 -16.26
N ILE A 122 -19.78 -2.87 -16.70
CA ILE A 122 -19.03 -3.81 -17.55
C ILE A 122 -18.77 -5.15 -16.85
N PHE A 123 -18.49 -5.13 -15.54
CA PHE A 123 -18.20 -6.33 -14.75
C PHE A 123 -19.46 -7.04 -14.27
N SER A 124 -20.59 -6.34 -14.18
CA SER A 124 -21.89 -6.95 -13.84
C SER A 124 -22.37 -7.95 -14.89
N LEU A 125 -21.88 -7.83 -16.13
CA LEU A 125 -22.21 -8.70 -17.26
C LEU A 125 -21.26 -9.90 -17.41
N MET A 126 -20.20 -9.97 -16.60
CA MET A 126 -19.19 -11.04 -16.67
C MET A 126 -19.51 -12.16 -15.69
N ASP A 127 -19.18 -13.39 -16.08
CA ASP A 127 -19.34 -14.56 -15.23
C ASP A 127 -18.40 -14.54 -14.02
N GLU A 128 -18.82 -15.15 -12.91
CA GLU A 128 -18.06 -15.18 -11.66
C GLU A 128 -16.61 -15.71 -11.80
N PRO A 129 -16.32 -16.75 -12.61
CA PRO A 129 -14.95 -17.21 -12.83
C PRO A 129 -14.05 -16.16 -13.49
N ILE A 130 -14.59 -15.35 -14.41
CA ILE A 130 -13.84 -14.26 -15.06
C ILE A 130 -13.59 -13.15 -14.03
N LEU A 131 -14.59 -12.83 -13.22
CA LEU A 131 -14.42 -11.87 -12.13
C LEU A 131 -13.37 -12.32 -11.12
N ASP A 132 -13.30 -13.61 -10.79
CA ASP A 132 -12.24 -14.13 -9.91
C ASP A 132 -10.84 -13.89 -10.50
N ILE A 133 -10.65 -14.16 -11.80
CA ILE A 133 -9.38 -13.90 -12.48
C ILE A 133 -9.03 -12.41 -12.43
N ILE A 134 -9.99 -11.53 -12.70
CA ILE A 134 -9.78 -10.07 -12.63
C ILE A 134 -9.39 -9.64 -11.19
N ARG A 135 -10.05 -10.21 -10.18
CA ARG A 135 -9.75 -9.92 -8.76
C ARG A 135 -8.33 -10.33 -8.37
N GLU A 136 -7.82 -11.43 -8.92
CA GLU A 136 -6.45 -11.88 -8.71
C GLU A 136 -5.42 -10.90 -9.30
N ARG A 137 -5.77 -10.19 -10.37
CA ARG A 137 -4.90 -9.24 -11.06
C ARG A 137 -5.02 -7.79 -10.57
N LEU A 138 -6.02 -7.45 -9.77
CA LEU A 138 -6.20 -6.09 -9.25
C LEU A 138 -5.12 -5.74 -8.24
N LYS A 139 -4.50 -4.56 -8.44
CA LYS A 139 -3.47 -4.03 -7.55
C LYS A 139 -3.91 -2.75 -6.88
N GLN A 140 -3.70 -2.63 -5.57
CA GLN A 140 -3.93 -1.37 -4.87
C GLN A 140 -2.95 -0.30 -5.34
N ARG A 141 -3.44 0.92 -5.54
CA ARG A 141 -2.65 2.10 -5.93
C ARG A 141 -3.13 3.32 -5.16
N THR A 142 -2.18 4.18 -4.83
CA THR A 142 -2.45 5.49 -4.24
C THR A 142 -1.96 6.58 -5.18
N TYR A 143 -2.77 7.61 -5.36
CA TYR A 143 -2.45 8.79 -6.16
C TYR A 143 -2.51 10.02 -5.29
N ILE A 144 -1.49 10.88 -5.36
CA ILE A 144 -1.50 12.16 -4.65
C ILE A 144 -2.31 13.19 -5.44
N GLY A 145 -2.93 14.13 -4.75
CA GLY A 145 -3.64 15.26 -5.34
C GLY A 145 -2.77 16.00 -6.35
N SER A 146 -3.43 16.59 -7.35
CA SER A 146 -2.82 17.21 -8.54
C SER A 146 -2.05 16.27 -9.48
N SER A 147 -1.96 14.97 -9.20
CA SER A 147 -1.36 14.00 -10.12
C SER A 147 -2.30 13.70 -11.28
N THR A 148 -1.72 13.52 -12.46
CA THR A 148 -2.44 13.08 -13.65
C THR A 148 -2.34 11.57 -13.78
N VAL A 149 -3.48 10.91 -13.94
CA VAL A 149 -3.62 9.45 -14.07
C VAL A 149 -3.63 9.06 -15.54
N LEU A 150 -4.39 9.79 -16.36
CA LEU A 150 -4.44 9.64 -17.81
C LEU A 150 -4.12 10.97 -18.49
N HIS A 151 -3.33 10.90 -19.55
CA HIS A 151 -2.98 12.03 -20.39
C HIS A 151 -3.68 11.90 -21.75
N ARG A 152 -4.26 12.99 -22.24
CA ARG A 152 -4.81 13.10 -23.59
C ARG A 152 -3.71 12.82 -24.61
N GLY A 153 -4.00 11.93 -25.55
CA GLY A 153 -3.04 11.42 -26.53
C GLY A 153 -1.98 10.47 -25.96
N GLY A 154 -2.04 10.16 -24.65
CA GLY A 154 -1.25 9.11 -24.02
C GLY A 154 -1.89 7.74 -24.22
N LEU A 155 -1.11 6.67 -24.07
CA LEU A 155 -1.61 5.32 -24.10
C LEU A 155 -2.37 4.99 -22.81
N VAL A 156 -3.54 4.37 -22.95
CA VAL A 156 -4.31 3.83 -21.82
C VAL A 156 -3.77 2.44 -21.51
N GLU A 157 -2.86 2.35 -20.53
CA GLU A 157 -2.21 1.09 -20.13
C GLU A 157 -2.89 0.40 -18.95
N LYS A 158 -3.83 1.09 -18.30
CA LYS A 158 -4.50 0.59 -17.10
C LYS A 158 -5.86 1.24 -16.90
N MET A 159 -6.75 0.47 -16.30
CA MET A 159 -7.99 0.96 -15.69
C MET A 159 -7.79 1.24 -14.22
N VAL A 160 -8.51 2.23 -13.69
CA VAL A 160 -8.41 2.67 -12.30
C VAL A 160 -9.81 2.78 -11.69
N PHE A 161 -10.04 2.05 -10.60
CA PHE A 161 -11.26 2.02 -9.81
C PHE A 161 -11.09 2.90 -8.58
N ILE A 162 -11.91 3.94 -8.45
CA ILE A 162 -11.80 4.89 -7.35
C ILE A 162 -12.49 4.30 -6.11
N VAL A 163 -11.72 4.09 -5.05
CA VAL A 163 -12.24 3.58 -3.76
C VAL A 163 -12.47 4.73 -2.79
N ARG A 164 -11.57 5.72 -2.78
CA ARG A 164 -11.73 6.90 -1.93
C ARG A 164 -11.03 8.10 -2.55
N GLY A 165 -11.67 9.26 -2.49
CA GLY A 165 -11.16 10.51 -3.05
C GLY A 165 -11.86 10.90 -4.34
N GLU A 166 -11.36 11.96 -4.97
CA GLU A 166 -12.02 12.61 -6.10
C GLU A 166 -11.01 12.87 -7.22
N MET A 167 -11.45 12.58 -8.45
CA MET A 167 -10.73 12.88 -9.68
C MET A 167 -11.61 13.73 -10.60
N GLU A 168 -10.99 14.40 -11.56
CA GLU A 168 -11.67 15.12 -12.63
C GLU A 168 -11.18 14.60 -13.97
N SER A 169 -12.11 14.24 -14.83
CA SER A 169 -11.88 13.88 -16.23
C SER A 169 -12.22 15.07 -17.11
N ILE A 170 -11.24 15.56 -17.86
CA ILE A 170 -11.36 16.67 -18.78
C ILE A 170 -11.38 16.12 -20.21
N GLY A 171 -12.52 16.25 -20.89
CA GLY A 171 -12.74 15.80 -22.27
C GLY A 171 -12.07 16.70 -23.31
N GLU A 172 -12.16 16.29 -24.58
CA GLU A 172 -11.60 17.05 -25.71
C GLU A 172 -12.30 18.39 -25.95
N ASP A 173 -13.59 18.42 -25.65
CA ASP A 173 -14.47 19.59 -25.71
C ASP A 173 -14.28 20.54 -24.51
N GLY A 174 -13.39 20.19 -23.57
CA GLY A 174 -13.17 20.93 -22.34
C GLY A 174 -14.24 20.67 -21.27
N SER A 175 -15.15 19.70 -21.50
CA SER A 175 -16.09 19.26 -20.46
C SER A 175 -15.33 18.66 -19.28
N VAL A 176 -15.72 19.06 -18.07
CA VAL A 176 -15.15 18.53 -16.82
C VAL A 176 -16.18 17.63 -16.18
N LEU A 177 -15.82 16.36 -16.03
CA LEU A 177 -16.61 15.35 -15.32
C LEU A 177 -15.89 14.99 -14.01
N SER A 178 -16.53 15.25 -12.89
CA SER A 178 -16.05 14.81 -11.58
C SER A 178 -16.30 13.31 -11.41
N LEU A 179 -15.25 12.58 -11.05
CA LEU A 179 -15.27 11.15 -10.74
C LEU A 179 -15.05 10.98 -9.24
N SER A 180 -15.90 10.19 -8.61
CA SER A 180 -15.97 9.99 -7.17
C SER A 180 -15.83 8.50 -6.81
N GLU A 181 -16.02 8.18 -5.54
CA GLU A 181 -15.97 6.80 -5.05
C GLU A 181 -16.96 5.89 -5.80
N GLY A 182 -16.45 4.78 -6.33
CA GLY A 182 -17.20 3.82 -7.14
C GLY A 182 -17.08 4.03 -8.65
N ASP A 183 -16.60 5.19 -9.09
CA ASP A 183 -16.40 5.48 -10.51
C ASP A 183 -15.12 4.81 -11.05
N VAL A 184 -15.10 4.58 -12.36
CA VAL A 184 -14.01 3.92 -13.06
C VAL A 184 -13.44 4.83 -14.13
N CYS A 185 -12.12 4.85 -14.21
CA CYS A 185 -11.35 5.60 -15.20
C CYS A 185 -10.63 4.61 -16.12
N GLY A 186 -10.61 4.91 -17.43
CA GLY A 186 -9.95 4.07 -18.44
C GLY A 186 -10.82 2.91 -18.95
N GLU A 187 -12.12 2.91 -18.68
CA GLU A 187 -13.07 1.84 -19.08
C GLU A 187 -13.12 1.55 -20.57
N GLU A 188 -12.70 2.51 -21.39
CA GLU A 188 -12.46 2.34 -22.82
C GLU A 188 -11.51 1.17 -23.14
N LEU A 189 -10.62 0.81 -22.20
CA LEU A 189 -9.65 -0.25 -22.35
C LEU A 189 -10.28 -1.64 -22.43
N LEU A 190 -11.29 -1.91 -21.61
CA LEU A 190 -12.01 -3.19 -21.65
C LEU A 190 -12.78 -3.34 -22.95
N THR A 191 -13.49 -2.30 -23.37
CA THR A 191 -14.20 -2.29 -24.65
C THR A 191 -13.25 -2.57 -25.80
N TRP A 192 -12.09 -1.91 -25.81
CA TRP A 192 -11.06 -2.14 -26.83
C TRP A 192 -10.50 -3.58 -26.81
N CYS A 193 -10.23 -4.16 -25.64
CA CYS A 193 -9.78 -5.55 -25.53
C CYS A 193 -10.85 -6.56 -26.00
N LEU A 194 -12.13 -6.32 -25.67
CA LEU A 194 -13.26 -7.17 -26.08
C LEU A 194 -13.46 -7.12 -27.60
N GLU A 195 -13.40 -5.94 -28.20
CA GLU A 195 -13.50 -5.77 -29.66
C GLU A 195 -12.36 -6.47 -30.40
N ARG A 196 -11.15 -6.48 -29.85
CA ARG A 196 -9.98 -7.18 -30.43
C ARG A 196 -10.12 -8.69 -30.40
N SER A 197 -10.78 -9.22 -29.36
CA SER A 197 -11.10 -10.64 -29.22
C SER A 197 -12.30 -11.06 -30.06
N SER A 198 -13.13 -10.11 -30.50
CA SER A 198 -14.28 -10.40 -31.35
C SER A 198 -13.86 -10.80 -32.77
N VAL A 199 -14.43 -11.91 -33.23
CA VAL A 199 -14.24 -12.45 -34.59
C VAL A 199 -15.50 -12.09 -35.39
N ASN A 200 -15.33 -11.51 -36.59
CA ASN A 200 -16.49 -11.27 -37.47
C ASN A 200 -17.18 -12.60 -37.83
N PRO A 201 -18.47 -12.57 -38.23
CA PRO A 201 -19.18 -13.74 -38.76
C PRO A 201 -18.44 -14.42 -39.93
N ASP A 202 -17.65 -13.67 -40.69
CA ASP A 202 -16.82 -14.13 -41.81
C ASP A 202 -15.43 -14.69 -41.38
N GLY A 203 -15.22 -14.97 -40.09
CA GLY A 203 -13.98 -15.56 -39.57
C GLY A 203 -12.76 -14.62 -39.59
N THR A 204 -12.93 -13.37 -40.02
CA THR A 204 -11.85 -12.38 -40.09
C THR A 204 -11.74 -11.66 -38.74
N ARG A 205 -10.57 -11.70 -38.08
CA ARG A 205 -10.30 -10.92 -36.86
C ARG A 205 -10.34 -9.43 -37.20
N ILE A 206 -10.97 -8.61 -36.35
CA ILE A 206 -10.91 -7.16 -36.50
C ILE A 206 -9.45 -6.72 -36.37
N ARG A 207 -8.88 -6.24 -37.47
CA ARG A 207 -7.48 -5.79 -37.54
C ARG A 207 -7.38 -4.39 -36.95
N MET A 208 -7.50 -4.29 -35.63
CA MET A 208 -7.32 -3.03 -34.91
C MET A 208 -5.86 -2.55 -34.99
N PRO A 209 -5.61 -1.22 -34.90
CA PRO A 209 -4.26 -0.69 -34.97
C PRO A 209 -3.36 -1.32 -33.91
N SER A 210 -2.14 -1.71 -34.32
CA SER A 210 -1.11 -2.27 -33.43
C SER A 210 -0.55 -1.25 -32.42
N LYS A 211 -0.91 0.03 -32.58
CA LYS A 211 -0.71 1.08 -31.60
C LYS A 211 -1.89 1.04 -30.63
N GLY A 212 -1.62 0.74 -29.35
CA GLY A 212 -2.63 0.61 -28.31
C GLY A 212 -3.59 1.81 -28.15
N LEU A 213 -4.55 1.67 -27.26
CA LEU A 213 -5.63 2.65 -27.09
C LEU A 213 -5.10 4.02 -26.62
N LEU A 214 -5.42 5.09 -27.35
CA LEU A 214 -5.08 6.45 -26.98
C LEU A 214 -6.20 7.08 -26.14
N SER A 215 -5.85 7.74 -25.05
CA SER A 215 -6.83 8.45 -24.23
C SER A 215 -7.26 9.75 -24.90
N ASN A 216 -8.56 9.97 -24.99
CA ASN A 216 -9.14 11.24 -25.46
C ASN A 216 -9.34 12.25 -24.32
N ARG A 217 -8.98 11.90 -23.08
CA ARG A 217 -9.25 12.71 -21.88
C ARG A 217 -8.03 12.85 -20.99
N ASN A 218 -7.98 13.95 -20.24
CA ASN A 218 -7.03 14.14 -19.16
C ASN A 218 -7.73 13.83 -17.84
N VAL A 219 -7.21 12.87 -17.06
CA VAL A 219 -7.78 12.56 -15.74
C VAL A 219 -6.79 12.97 -14.66
N ARG A 220 -7.21 13.87 -13.77
CA ARG A 220 -6.39 14.42 -12.69
C ARG A 220 -7.02 14.17 -11.33
N CYS A 221 -6.21 13.87 -10.34
CA CYS A 221 -6.65 13.77 -8.95
C CYS A 221 -6.87 15.17 -8.37
N VAL A 222 -8.07 15.42 -7.85
CA VAL A 222 -8.39 16.64 -7.10
C VAL A 222 -7.87 16.50 -5.67
N THR A 223 -8.16 15.36 -5.04
CA THR A 223 -7.71 14.99 -3.70
C THR A 223 -6.72 13.82 -3.77
N ASN A 224 -6.21 13.36 -2.61
CA ASN A 224 -5.47 12.11 -2.56
C ASN A 224 -6.44 10.95 -2.77
N VAL A 225 -6.16 10.09 -3.74
CA VAL A 225 -7.06 9.02 -4.16
C VAL A 225 -6.48 7.65 -3.84
N GLU A 226 -7.27 6.83 -3.18
CA GLU A 226 -7.06 5.39 -3.08
C GLU A 226 -7.86 4.70 -4.17
N ALA A 227 -7.19 3.84 -4.92
CA ALA A 227 -7.78 3.18 -6.06
C ALA A 227 -7.22 1.77 -6.24
N PHE A 228 -7.93 0.96 -7.01
CA PHE A 228 -7.37 -0.26 -7.56
C PHE A 228 -7.06 -0.07 -9.04
N SER A 229 -6.00 -0.68 -9.54
CA SER A 229 -5.65 -0.64 -10.95
C SER A 229 -5.60 -2.04 -11.55
N LEU A 230 -6.11 -2.16 -12.78
CA LEU A 230 -5.99 -3.34 -13.63
C LEU A 230 -5.20 -2.94 -14.88
N SER A 231 -4.09 -3.62 -15.18
CA SER A 231 -3.26 -3.26 -16.34
C SER A 231 -3.70 -3.99 -17.61
N VAL A 232 -3.31 -3.47 -18.78
CA VAL A 232 -3.53 -4.16 -20.07
C VAL A 232 -2.86 -5.52 -20.09
N ALA A 233 -1.64 -5.62 -19.56
CA ALA A 233 -0.90 -6.88 -19.53
C ALA A 233 -1.68 -7.95 -18.76
N ASP A 234 -2.36 -7.56 -17.67
CA ASP A 234 -3.20 -8.46 -16.89
C ASP A 234 -4.52 -8.86 -17.58
N LEU A 235 -4.91 -8.15 -18.64
CA LEU A 235 -6.11 -8.43 -19.45
C LEU A 235 -5.80 -9.29 -20.68
N GLU A 236 -4.57 -9.27 -21.16
CA GLU A 236 -4.12 -10.06 -22.33
C GLU A 236 -3.67 -11.49 -21.96
N ASP A 237 -3.31 -11.72 -20.69
CA ASP A 237 -2.91 -13.02 -20.11
C ASP A 237 -4.12 -13.85 -19.61
#